data_AF-A0AAE7A2T0-F1
#
_entry.id   AF-A0AAE7A2T0-F1
#
_cell.length_a   1.000
_cell.length_b   1.000
_cell.length_c   1.000
_cell.angle_alpha   90.00
_cell.angle_beta   90.00
_cell.angle_gamma   90.00
#
_symmetry.space_group_name_H-M   'P 1'
#
loop_
_entity.id
_entity.type
_entity.pdbx_description
1 polymer ?
#
loop_
_entity_poly.entity_id
_entity_poly.type
_entity_poly.pdbx_seq_one_letter_code
_entity_poly.pdbx_strand_id
1 'polypeptide(L)'
;MLNCYKNQEASKPLLYAAKGIQLFPGVERRSFELSAQQWSPEGLVSPKQWKHSVDIYIPHNANLEQAILVANNGTNIPAGNKVETEPTDFTQSMALEVARRTRTIVISLSNIPNQYLTYADDGIARTEDSSVAHSWKLFLENPEARPYMSVHLPMMASMVKAMDLAQKELKPWKVERFIASGLSKRAWVAWLTAIADERVNAVVPFVIDILGSDKVFEHTFQTFGKNWPLAFYDYHREEVIQRRHSENFQKLMTIEDPLAYLDSAYAERLSIAKYIVNASSDDFFVPDNTDFYFDRLPGPKSLRVAPNSSHGGIRQFVESSLITVVNRWQQNRPLPSMTTSTTTHGTGKSVSLQFSEPPAQVTQWTAVNPTARDFRDACAIRYQPLHITPSTPLQAQVHMEIPEQGWAATFLEATFADGFVVTTPVQIMPEHYPTAAPPENGPTCKTLPDLAKR
;
A
#
# COMPACT_ATOMS: atom_id res chain seq x y z
N MET A 1 -13.39 -13.09 9.78
CA MET A 1 -14.25 -12.20 8.96
C MET A 1 -13.96 -12.28 7.47
N LEU A 2 -12.73 -12.02 7.01
CA LEU A 2 -12.38 -12.07 5.57
C LEU A 2 -12.81 -13.36 4.88
N ASN A 3 -12.46 -14.53 5.43
CA ASN A 3 -12.82 -15.83 4.85
C ASN A 3 -14.32 -16.10 4.86
N CYS A 4 -15.05 -15.65 5.89
CA CYS A 4 -16.50 -15.79 5.92
C CYS A 4 -17.13 -15.00 4.75
N TYR A 5 -16.70 -13.75 4.56
CA TYR A 5 -17.16 -12.90 3.47
C TYR A 5 -16.78 -13.50 2.10
N LYS A 6 -15.52 -13.91 1.93
CA LYS A 6 -15.04 -14.59 0.71
C LYS A 6 -15.88 -15.81 0.38
N ASN A 7 -16.14 -16.69 1.35
CA ASN A 7 -16.89 -17.93 1.12
C ASN A 7 -18.35 -17.64 0.74
N GLN A 8 -18.96 -16.59 1.30
CA GLN A 8 -20.30 -16.13 0.88
C GLN A 8 -20.28 -15.69 -0.60
N GLU A 9 -19.28 -14.90 -1.02
CA GLU A 9 -19.17 -14.47 -2.41
C GLU A 9 -18.75 -15.59 -3.37
N ALA A 10 -17.95 -16.57 -2.92
CA ALA A 10 -17.53 -17.73 -3.73
C ALA A 10 -18.72 -18.58 -4.19
N SER A 11 -19.81 -18.64 -3.41
CA SER A 11 -21.03 -19.35 -3.78
C SER A 11 -21.82 -18.71 -4.93
N LYS A 12 -21.55 -17.44 -5.24
CA LYS A 12 -22.25 -16.68 -6.29
C LYS A 12 -21.59 -16.91 -7.66
N PRO A 13 -22.38 -16.98 -8.75
CA PRO A 13 -21.85 -17.21 -10.09
C PRO A 13 -20.89 -16.07 -10.50
N LEU A 14 -19.89 -16.42 -11.30
CA LEU A 14 -19.00 -15.46 -11.93
C LEU A 14 -19.73 -14.76 -13.08
N LEU A 15 -19.99 -13.46 -12.95
CA LEU A 15 -20.72 -12.65 -13.92
C LEU A 15 -19.80 -11.60 -14.55
N TYR A 16 -19.60 -11.68 -15.86
CA TYR A 16 -18.80 -10.72 -16.61
C TYR A 16 -19.20 -10.66 -18.09
N ALA A 17 -18.82 -9.57 -18.76
CA ALA A 17 -18.99 -9.38 -20.19
C ALA A 17 -17.67 -8.98 -20.85
N ALA A 18 -17.31 -9.64 -21.95
CA ALA A 18 -16.19 -9.21 -22.78
C ALA A 18 -16.49 -7.87 -23.44
N LYS A 19 -15.53 -6.94 -23.40
CA LYS A 19 -15.63 -5.59 -23.98
C LYS A 19 -14.81 -5.44 -25.26
N GLY A 20 -13.74 -6.20 -25.42
CA GLY A 20 -12.95 -6.21 -26.64
C GLY A 20 -11.56 -6.78 -26.46
N ILE A 21 -10.88 -6.91 -27.60
CA ILE A 21 -9.47 -7.29 -27.69
C ILE A 21 -8.75 -6.17 -28.42
N GLN A 22 -7.60 -5.76 -27.90
CA GLN A 22 -6.72 -4.80 -28.56
C GLN A 22 -5.30 -5.36 -28.63
N LEU A 23 -4.69 -5.29 -29.81
CA LEU A 23 -3.32 -5.73 -30.04
C LEU A 23 -2.36 -4.56 -29.89
N PHE A 24 -1.31 -4.77 -29.09
CA PHE A 24 -0.16 -3.89 -28.97
C PHE A 24 1.08 -4.66 -29.43
N PRO A 25 2.21 -3.97 -29.74
CA PRO A 25 3.46 -4.66 -30.03
C PRO A 25 3.83 -5.65 -28.92
N GLY A 26 3.80 -6.95 -29.24
CA GLY A 26 4.16 -8.07 -28.36
C GLY A 26 3.18 -8.40 -27.22
N VAL A 27 2.03 -7.72 -27.12
CA VAL A 27 1.06 -7.91 -26.03
C VAL A 27 -0.36 -7.80 -26.56
N GLU A 28 -1.21 -8.76 -26.22
CA GLU A 28 -2.66 -8.71 -26.41
C GLU A 28 -3.32 -8.19 -25.13
N ARG A 29 -4.19 -7.18 -25.23
CA ARG A 29 -5.06 -6.75 -24.12
C ARG A 29 -6.47 -7.29 -24.35
N ARG A 30 -7.02 -7.98 -23.36
CA ARG A 30 -8.45 -8.35 -23.29
C ARG A 30 -9.14 -7.54 -22.21
N SER A 31 -10.25 -6.90 -22.57
CA SER A 31 -11.01 -6.04 -21.66
C SER A 31 -12.35 -6.68 -21.31
N PHE A 32 -12.74 -6.59 -20.04
CA PHE A 32 -13.98 -7.15 -19.49
C PHE A 32 -14.64 -6.16 -18.53
N GLU A 33 -15.97 -6.24 -18.42
CA GLU A 33 -16.72 -5.70 -17.27
C GLU A 33 -17.06 -6.86 -16.34
N LEU A 34 -16.63 -6.77 -15.09
CA LEU A 34 -16.86 -7.76 -14.04
C LEU A 34 -17.93 -7.26 -13.09
N SER A 35 -19.03 -8.00 -12.94
CA SER A 35 -20.02 -7.79 -11.88
C SER A 35 -19.61 -8.64 -10.67
N ALA A 36 -18.80 -8.07 -9.78
CA ALA A 36 -18.11 -8.84 -8.74
C ALA A 36 -19.05 -9.35 -7.64
N GLN A 37 -19.97 -8.51 -7.16
CA GLN A 37 -20.84 -8.81 -6.02
C GLN A 37 -21.98 -7.81 -5.87
N GLN A 38 -22.79 -8.03 -4.84
CA GLN A 38 -23.71 -7.04 -4.29
C GLN A 38 -23.35 -6.76 -2.85
N TRP A 39 -23.11 -5.50 -2.51
CA TRP A 39 -22.72 -5.06 -1.17
C TRP A 39 -23.56 -3.86 -0.72
N SER A 40 -24.34 -4.07 0.33
CA SER A 40 -25.16 -3.05 0.99
C SER A 40 -25.58 -3.57 2.36
N PRO A 41 -24.64 -3.65 3.33
CA PRO A 41 -24.95 -4.12 4.68
C PRO A 41 -26.09 -3.28 5.28
N GLU A 42 -27.10 -3.96 5.85
CA GLU A 42 -28.36 -3.35 6.33
C GLU A 42 -29.14 -2.53 5.27
N GLY A 43 -28.80 -2.64 3.98
CA GLY A 43 -29.38 -1.78 2.94
C GLY A 43 -28.85 -0.35 2.95
N LEU A 44 -27.78 -0.06 3.70
CA LEU A 44 -27.29 1.31 3.95
C LEU A 44 -26.46 1.91 2.82
N VAL A 45 -26.06 1.12 1.81
CA VAL A 45 -25.16 1.61 0.76
C VAL A 45 -25.76 1.40 -0.63
N SER A 46 -25.61 2.41 -1.49
CA SER A 46 -26.07 2.39 -2.87
C SER A 46 -25.01 2.95 -3.85
N PRO A 47 -24.96 2.46 -5.10
CA PRO A 47 -25.67 1.29 -5.60
C PRO A 47 -25.14 -0.01 -4.96
N LYS A 48 -26.03 -1.01 -4.81
CA LYS A 48 -25.65 -2.30 -4.23
C LYS A 48 -24.75 -3.11 -5.15
N GLN A 49 -24.95 -3.00 -6.46
CA GLN A 49 -24.21 -3.77 -7.46
C GLN A 49 -22.81 -3.17 -7.65
N TRP A 50 -21.80 -4.02 -7.50
CA TRP A 50 -20.40 -3.66 -7.76
C TRP A 50 -19.99 -4.12 -9.15
N LYS A 51 -19.46 -3.18 -9.94
CA LYS A 51 -18.98 -3.40 -11.29
C LYS A 51 -17.56 -2.86 -11.44
N HIS A 52 -16.73 -3.56 -12.19
CA HIS A 52 -15.32 -3.20 -12.37
C HIS A 52 -14.89 -3.41 -13.81
N SER A 53 -14.03 -2.54 -14.32
CA SER A 53 -13.27 -2.79 -15.54
C SER A 53 -12.07 -3.69 -15.24
N VAL A 54 -11.90 -4.76 -16.02
CA VAL A 54 -10.76 -5.69 -15.92
C VAL A 54 -10.05 -5.72 -17.25
N ASP A 55 -8.79 -5.28 -17.26
CA ASP A 55 -7.90 -5.40 -18.41
C ASP A 55 -6.83 -6.46 -18.15
N ILE A 56 -6.76 -7.47 -19.01
CA ILE A 56 -5.76 -8.54 -18.97
C ILE A 56 -4.77 -8.34 -20.11
N TYR A 57 -3.51 -8.06 -19.77
CA TYR A 57 -2.39 -7.86 -20.68
C TYR A 57 -1.58 -9.15 -20.78
N ILE A 58 -1.60 -9.76 -21.96
CA ILE A 58 -1.05 -11.09 -22.23
C ILE A 58 0.14 -10.93 -23.19
N PRO A 59 1.39 -11.02 -22.70
CA PRO A 59 2.54 -10.98 -23.59
C PRO A 59 2.59 -12.25 -24.45
N HIS A 60 3.02 -12.15 -25.71
CA HIS A 60 3.04 -13.29 -26.65
C HIS A 60 3.89 -14.47 -26.16
N ASN A 61 4.88 -14.19 -25.31
CA ASN A 61 5.78 -15.15 -24.68
C ASN A 61 5.55 -15.26 -23.17
N ALA A 62 4.30 -15.10 -22.72
CA ALA A 62 3.94 -15.20 -21.31
C ALA A 62 4.39 -16.52 -20.68
N ASN A 63 4.99 -16.41 -19.50
CA ASN A 63 5.23 -17.53 -18.60
C ASN A 63 3.89 -18.14 -18.13
N LEU A 64 3.92 -19.43 -17.78
CA LEU A 64 2.75 -20.16 -17.30
C LEU A 64 2.54 -19.94 -15.79
N GLU A 65 1.35 -20.29 -15.32
CA GLU A 65 0.96 -20.45 -13.91
C GLU A 65 0.92 -19.21 -13.03
N GLN A 66 1.63 -18.13 -13.36
CA GLN A 66 1.67 -16.92 -12.53
C GLN A 66 1.20 -15.67 -13.28
N ALA A 67 0.37 -14.86 -12.62
CA ALA A 67 -0.04 -13.54 -13.08
C ALA A 67 0.20 -12.46 -12.00
N ILE A 68 0.28 -11.19 -12.43
CA ILE A 68 0.26 -10.03 -11.54
C ILE A 68 -1.16 -9.49 -11.51
N LEU A 69 -1.74 -9.34 -10.33
CA LEU A 69 -3.05 -8.72 -10.13
C LEU A 69 -2.86 -7.36 -9.44
N VAL A 70 -3.17 -6.29 -10.16
CA VAL A 70 -3.08 -4.91 -9.68
C VAL A 70 -4.48 -4.36 -9.45
N ALA A 71 -4.80 -4.02 -8.20
CA ALA A 71 -5.99 -3.24 -7.88
C ALA A 71 -5.72 -1.75 -8.17
N ASN A 72 -6.56 -1.17 -9.03
CA ASN A 72 -6.39 0.14 -9.65
C ASN A 72 -7.56 1.08 -9.31
N ASN A 73 -7.36 2.37 -9.51
CA ASN A 73 -8.35 3.40 -9.20
C ASN A 73 -9.39 3.58 -10.31
N GLY A 74 -10.06 4.73 -10.30
CA GLY A 74 -11.12 5.09 -11.24
C GLY A 74 -12.48 5.23 -10.57
N THR A 75 -13.40 5.85 -11.29
CA THR A 75 -14.78 6.11 -10.85
C THR A 75 -15.71 5.64 -11.95
N ASN A 76 -16.64 4.75 -11.63
CA ASN A 76 -17.53 4.07 -12.60
C ASN A 76 -19.01 4.36 -12.38
N ILE A 77 -19.36 5.10 -11.33
CA ILE A 77 -20.75 5.47 -11.03
C ILE A 77 -20.80 6.98 -10.92
N PRO A 78 -21.51 7.69 -11.80
CA PRO A 78 -21.70 9.14 -11.67
C PRO A 78 -22.59 9.49 -10.47
N ALA A 79 -22.39 10.67 -9.90
CA ALA A 79 -23.20 11.17 -8.78
C ALA A 79 -23.41 12.68 -8.87
N GLY A 80 -24.63 13.11 -9.24
CA GLY A 80 -24.92 14.52 -9.49
C GLY A 80 -24.04 15.08 -10.62
N ASN A 81 -23.28 16.14 -10.35
CA ASN A 81 -22.33 16.72 -11.31
C ASN A 81 -20.98 15.99 -11.34
N LYS A 82 -20.79 14.93 -10.56
CA LYS A 82 -19.54 14.17 -10.50
C LYS A 82 -19.55 13.08 -11.58
N VAL A 83 -18.53 13.07 -12.43
CA VAL A 83 -18.42 12.20 -13.60
C VAL A 83 -17.50 10.99 -13.34
N GLU A 84 -17.60 10.00 -14.22
CA GLU A 84 -16.67 8.87 -14.28
C GLU A 84 -15.25 9.35 -14.59
N THR A 85 -14.26 8.62 -14.08
CA THR A 85 -12.84 8.95 -14.26
C THR A 85 -12.05 7.68 -14.56
N GLU A 86 -11.17 7.77 -15.55
CA GLU A 86 -10.26 6.69 -15.89
C GLU A 86 -9.27 6.37 -14.76
N PRO A 87 -8.80 5.12 -14.66
CA PRO A 87 -7.73 4.74 -13.75
C PRO A 87 -6.39 5.41 -14.12
N THR A 88 -5.68 5.88 -13.09
CA THR A 88 -4.39 6.59 -13.16
C THR A 88 -3.30 6.01 -12.24
N ASP A 89 -3.61 5.12 -11.29
CA ASP A 89 -2.62 4.54 -10.37
C ASP A 89 -1.69 3.55 -11.09
N PHE A 90 -2.25 2.79 -12.04
CA PHE A 90 -1.50 1.86 -12.89
C PHE A 90 -1.98 2.01 -14.34
N THR A 91 -1.23 2.77 -15.13
CA THR A 91 -1.66 3.13 -16.49
C THR A 91 -1.49 1.96 -17.48
N GLN A 92 -2.15 2.07 -18.63
CA GLN A 92 -1.96 1.11 -19.73
C GLN A 92 -0.49 1.00 -20.16
N SER A 93 0.26 2.11 -20.18
CA SER A 93 1.68 2.09 -20.54
C SER A 93 2.50 1.27 -19.55
N MET A 94 2.25 1.45 -18.25
CA MET A 94 2.92 0.68 -17.20
C MET A 94 2.57 -0.80 -17.30
N ALA A 95 1.30 -1.14 -17.50
CA ALA A 95 0.86 -2.53 -17.66
C ALA A 95 1.52 -3.23 -18.86
N LEU A 96 1.60 -2.55 -20.00
CA LEU A 96 2.28 -3.06 -21.19
C LEU A 96 3.77 -3.27 -20.94
N GLU A 97 4.45 -2.33 -20.26
CA GLU A 97 5.88 -2.43 -20.01
C GLU A 97 6.20 -3.54 -19.00
N VAL A 98 5.46 -3.61 -17.89
CA VAL A 98 5.57 -4.70 -16.92
C VAL A 98 5.34 -6.06 -17.60
N ALA A 99 4.30 -6.20 -18.41
CA ALA A 99 3.99 -7.45 -19.11
C ALA A 99 5.13 -7.87 -20.04
N ARG A 100 5.68 -6.96 -20.86
CA ARG A 100 6.79 -7.25 -21.77
C ARG A 100 8.07 -7.60 -21.03
N ARG A 101 8.42 -6.79 -20.04
CA ARG A 101 9.73 -6.86 -19.36
C ARG A 101 9.86 -8.05 -18.43
N THR A 102 8.73 -8.54 -17.92
CA THR A 102 8.66 -9.70 -17.03
C THR A 102 8.11 -10.96 -17.70
N ARG A 103 7.60 -10.86 -18.93
CA ARG A 103 6.87 -11.96 -19.60
C ARG A 103 5.77 -12.55 -18.72
N THR A 104 5.10 -11.71 -17.93
CA THR A 104 4.03 -12.11 -17.01
C THR A 104 2.72 -11.55 -17.49
N ILE A 105 1.64 -12.31 -17.35
CA ILE A 105 0.30 -11.77 -17.57
C ILE A 105 0.00 -10.76 -16.47
N VAL A 106 -0.45 -9.57 -16.86
CA VAL A 106 -0.83 -8.49 -15.93
C VAL A 106 -2.33 -8.28 -15.99
N ILE A 107 -2.99 -8.29 -14.84
CA ILE A 107 -4.42 -8.07 -14.69
C ILE A 107 -4.60 -6.76 -13.92
N SER A 108 -5.15 -5.75 -14.58
CA SER A 108 -5.52 -4.47 -13.96
C SER A 108 -7.01 -4.49 -13.64
N LEU A 109 -7.35 -4.53 -12.35
CA LEU A 109 -8.72 -4.44 -11.84
C LEU A 109 -9.00 -2.99 -11.40
N SER A 110 -9.73 -2.25 -12.21
CA SER A 110 -10.04 -0.84 -11.98
C SER A 110 -11.32 -0.65 -11.17
N ASN A 111 -11.56 0.60 -10.76
CA ASN A 111 -12.71 0.98 -9.95
C ASN A 111 -12.71 0.27 -8.60
N ILE A 112 -11.56 0.26 -7.91
CA ILE A 112 -11.41 -0.27 -6.56
C ILE A 112 -11.15 0.91 -5.60
N PRO A 113 -12.10 1.27 -4.73
CA PRO A 113 -13.46 0.72 -4.59
C PRO A 113 -14.37 1.08 -5.77
N ASN A 114 -15.49 0.35 -5.88
CA ASN A 114 -16.61 0.73 -6.73
C ASN A 114 -17.14 2.08 -6.24
N GLN A 115 -17.21 3.11 -7.09
CA GLN A 115 -17.48 4.47 -6.63
C GLN A 115 -18.03 5.38 -7.73
N TYR A 116 -18.86 6.38 -7.44
CA TYR A 116 -19.31 6.84 -6.12
C TYR A 116 -20.23 5.85 -5.35
N LEU A 117 -20.18 5.92 -4.02
CA LEU A 117 -21.09 5.22 -3.11
C LEU A 117 -21.86 6.23 -2.24
N THR A 118 -23.18 6.08 -2.16
CA THR A 118 -24.08 6.90 -1.35
C THR A 118 -24.56 6.09 -0.15
N TYR A 119 -24.42 6.65 1.04
CA TYR A 119 -24.80 6.04 2.30
C TYR A 119 -26.15 6.59 2.78
N ALA A 120 -27.02 5.71 3.28
CA ALA A 120 -28.42 6.04 3.54
C ALA A 120 -28.66 6.89 4.80
N ASP A 121 -27.69 6.92 5.72
CA ASP A 121 -27.77 7.70 6.95
C ASP A 121 -27.62 9.21 6.70
N ASP A 122 -26.90 9.63 5.65
CA ASP A 122 -26.73 11.06 5.31
C ASP A 122 -26.95 11.43 3.84
N GLY A 123 -27.12 10.45 2.95
CA GLY A 123 -27.37 10.67 1.53
C GLY A 123 -26.18 11.23 0.74
N ILE A 124 -24.98 11.26 1.30
CA ILE A 124 -23.80 11.87 0.65
C ILE A 124 -23.07 10.83 -0.21
N ALA A 125 -22.85 11.17 -1.48
CA ALA A 125 -22.06 10.39 -2.43
C ALA A 125 -20.55 10.59 -2.19
N ARG A 126 -19.86 9.50 -1.85
CA ARG A 126 -18.44 9.45 -1.44
C ARG A 126 -17.58 8.64 -2.42
N THR A 127 -16.29 8.93 -2.40
CA THR A 127 -15.20 8.25 -3.14
C THR A 127 -13.98 8.14 -2.24
N GLU A 128 -13.06 7.24 -2.61
CA GLU A 128 -11.75 7.13 -1.98
C GLU A 128 -11.83 7.09 -0.43
N ASP A 129 -10.94 7.77 0.29
CA ASP A 129 -10.86 7.76 1.76
C ASP A 129 -12.15 8.22 2.45
N SER A 130 -12.92 9.14 1.84
CA SER A 130 -14.21 9.56 2.38
C SER A 130 -15.17 8.37 2.51
N SER A 131 -15.17 7.45 1.55
CA SER A 131 -15.98 6.23 1.61
C SER A 131 -15.43 5.24 2.64
N VAL A 132 -14.10 5.11 2.76
CA VAL A 132 -13.46 4.25 3.75
C VAL A 132 -13.81 4.71 5.16
N ALA A 133 -13.50 5.98 5.49
CA ALA A 133 -13.75 6.58 6.79
C ALA A 133 -15.21 6.48 7.22
N HIS A 134 -16.14 6.77 6.31
CA HIS A 134 -17.56 6.72 6.63
C HIS A 134 -18.07 5.28 6.80
N SER A 135 -17.58 4.33 6.00
CA SER A 135 -17.88 2.90 6.21
C SER A 135 -17.38 2.41 7.57
N TRP A 136 -16.23 2.90 8.03
CA TRP A 136 -15.69 2.60 9.35
C TRP A 136 -16.54 3.24 10.45
N LYS A 137 -16.96 4.50 10.32
CA LYS A 137 -17.91 5.12 11.26
C LYS A 137 -19.15 4.25 11.46
N LEU A 138 -19.78 3.81 10.37
CA LEU A 138 -20.98 2.96 10.42
C LEU A 138 -20.71 1.59 11.06
N PHE A 139 -19.54 1.00 10.82
CA PHE A 139 -19.10 -0.22 11.53
C PHE A 139 -18.97 0.04 13.03
N LEU A 140 -18.27 1.12 13.41
CA LEU A 140 -17.99 1.43 14.80
C LEU A 140 -19.27 1.71 15.60
N GLU A 141 -20.34 2.19 14.97
CA GLU A 141 -21.65 2.39 15.61
C GLU A 141 -22.33 1.07 16.03
N ASN A 142 -22.19 -0.01 15.24
CA ASN A 142 -22.87 -1.27 15.51
C ASN A 142 -22.11 -2.48 14.90
N PRO A 143 -20.93 -2.85 15.43
CA PRO A 143 -20.05 -3.82 14.78
C PRO A 143 -20.64 -5.23 14.70
N GLU A 144 -21.50 -5.62 15.65
CA GLU A 144 -22.12 -6.95 15.67
C GLU A 144 -23.19 -7.12 14.59
N ALA A 145 -23.99 -6.08 14.33
CA ALA A 145 -25.00 -6.10 13.27
C ALA A 145 -24.40 -5.78 11.89
N ARG A 146 -23.27 -5.05 11.86
CA ARG A 146 -22.61 -4.56 10.65
C ARG A 146 -21.21 -5.15 10.44
N PRO A 147 -21.00 -6.47 10.58
CA PRO A 147 -19.67 -7.04 10.61
C PRO A 147 -18.98 -6.99 9.24
N TYR A 148 -19.73 -6.72 8.16
CA TYR A 148 -19.23 -6.54 6.80
C TYR A 148 -19.27 -5.10 6.27
N MET A 149 -19.37 -4.10 7.16
CA MET A 149 -19.55 -2.69 6.77
C MET A 149 -18.30 -1.98 6.29
N SER A 150 -17.10 -2.49 6.55
CA SER A 150 -15.91 -1.91 5.94
C SER A 150 -15.90 -2.11 4.42
N VAL A 151 -15.67 -1.04 3.67
CA VAL A 151 -15.58 -1.07 2.21
C VAL A 151 -14.37 -1.86 1.69
N HIS A 152 -13.37 -2.14 2.52
CA HIS A 152 -12.25 -3.01 2.13
C HIS A 152 -12.67 -4.47 1.90
N LEU A 153 -13.74 -4.94 2.53
CA LEU A 153 -14.27 -6.30 2.33
C LEU A 153 -14.78 -6.54 0.90
N PRO A 154 -15.70 -5.72 0.35
CA PRO A 154 -16.07 -5.87 -1.04
C PRO A 154 -14.89 -5.58 -1.98
N MET A 155 -13.99 -4.65 -1.68
CA MET A 155 -12.78 -4.48 -2.50
C MET A 155 -11.95 -5.78 -2.59
N MET A 156 -11.75 -6.48 -1.48
CA MET A 156 -11.05 -7.77 -1.43
C MET A 156 -11.78 -8.84 -2.25
N ALA A 157 -13.09 -8.96 -2.09
CA ALA A 157 -13.87 -9.92 -2.87
C ALA A 157 -13.85 -9.63 -4.37
N SER A 158 -13.74 -8.35 -4.78
CA SER A 158 -13.56 -7.99 -6.19
C SER A 158 -12.21 -8.46 -6.75
N MET A 159 -11.13 -8.42 -5.96
CA MET A 159 -9.85 -9.02 -6.35
C MET A 159 -9.95 -10.55 -6.50
N VAL A 160 -10.65 -11.22 -5.57
CA VAL A 160 -10.92 -12.67 -5.65
C VAL A 160 -11.70 -13.02 -6.93
N LYS A 161 -12.76 -12.28 -7.25
CA LYS A 161 -13.55 -12.49 -8.48
C LYS A 161 -12.76 -12.19 -9.76
N ALA A 162 -11.82 -11.24 -9.72
CA ALA A 162 -10.93 -10.98 -10.84
C ALA A 162 -9.96 -12.16 -11.08
N MET A 163 -9.50 -12.83 -10.02
CA MET A 163 -8.74 -14.09 -10.15
C MET A 163 -9.62 -15.19 -10.77
N ASP A 164 -10.87 -15.35 -10.34
CA ASP A 164 -11.80 -16.33 -10.93
C ASP A 164 -12.00 -16.09 -12.44
N LEU A 165 -12.18 -14.83 -12.84
CA LEU A 165 -12.25 -14.41 -14.24
C LEU A 165 -10.97 -14.76 -14.99
N ALA A 166 -9.81 -14.40 -14.44
CA ALA A 166 -8.52 -14.67 -15.05
C ALA A 166 -8.31 -16.18 -15.28
N GLN A 167 -8.60 -17.04 -14.30
CA GLN A 167 -8.46 -18.48 -14.44
C GLN A 167 -9.37 -19.06 -15.53
N LYS A 168 -10.57 -18.47 -15.70
CA LYS A 168 -11.51 -18.88 -16.77
C LYS A 168 -11.04 -18.47 -18.16
N GLU A 169 -10.51 -17.25 -18.32
CA GLU A 169 -10.12 -16.67 -19.61
C GLU A 169 -8.68 -17.02 -20.03
N LEU A 170 -7.84 -17.45 -19.08
CA LEU A 170 -6.42 -17.75 -19.29
C LEU A 170 -6.09 -19.23 -19.19
N LYS A 171 -7.04 -20.12 -19.53
CA LYS A 171 -6.83 -21.58 -19.54
C LYS A 171 -5.54 -22.03 -20.26
N PRO A 172 -5.14 -21.45 -21.41
CA PRO A 172 -3.88 -21.84 -22.07
C PRO A 172 -2.63 -21.61 -21.22
N TRP A 173 -2.66 -20.63 -20.33
CA TRP A 173 -1.53 -20.27 -19.45
C TRP A 173 -1.59 -20.94 -18.07
N LYS A 174 -2.70 -21.63 -17.75
CA LYS A 174 -2.91 -22.33 -16.48
C LYS A 174 -2.63 -21.46 -15.26
N VAL A 175 -3.04 -20.19 -15.28
CA VAL A 175 -2.79 -19.25 -14.18
C VAL A 175 -3.42 -19.79 -12.89
N GLU A 176 -2.59 -20.06 -11.88
CA GLU A 176 -2.99 -20.62 -10.58
C GLU A 176 -2.43 -19.80 -9.41
N ARG A 177 -1.40 -18.99 -9.65
CA ARG A 177 -0.72 -18.17 -8.65
C ARG A 177 -0.74 -16.69 -9.03
N PHE A 178 -0.91 -15.82 -8.05
CA PHE A 178 -1.03 -14.39 -8.25
C PHE A 178 -0.08 -13.61 -7.35
N ILE A 179 0.57 -12.61 -7.94
CA ILE A 179 1.27 -11.54 -7.23
C ILE A 179 0.28 -10.40 -7.06
N ALA A 180 -0.17 -10.12 -5.84
CA ALA A 180 -1.14 -9.06 -5.59
C ALA A 180 -0.45 -7.72 -5.34
N SER A 181 -0.98 -6.65 -5.93
CA SER A 181 -0.41 -5.30 -5.86
C SER A 181 -1.52 -4.24 -5.88
N GLY A 182 -1.18 -3.05 -5.42
CA GLY A 182 -2.05 -1.87 -5.41
C GLY A 182 -1.34 -0.72 -4.73
N LEU A 183 -1.96 0.47 -4.76
CA LEU A 183 -1.47 1.67 -4.09
C LEU A 183 -2.43 2.07 -2.97
N SER A 184 -1.90 2.53 -1.83
CA SER A 184 -2.70 3.08 -0.72
C SER A 184 -3.74 2.05 -0.23
N LYS A 185 -5.01 2.43 -0.10
CA LYS A 185 -6.11 1.50 0.22
C LYS A 185 -6.24 0.30 -0.73
N ARG A 186 -5.78 0.36 -1.99
CA ARG A 186 -5.72 -0.83 -2.85
C ARG A 186 -4.59 -1.77 -2.44
N ALA A 187 -3.47 -1.22 -1.98
CA ALA A 187 -2.39 -2.01 -1.38
C ALA A 187 -2.85 -2.65 -0.06
N TRP A 188 -3.67 -1.94 0.72
CA TRP A 188 -4.35 -2.50 1.90
C TRP A 188 -5.17 -3.74 1.51
N VAL A 189 -5.98 -3.61 0.47
CA VAL A 189 -6.80 -4.72 -0.01
C VAL A 189 -5.98 -5.85 -0.63
N ALA A 190 -4.82 -5.57 -1.22
CA ALA A 190 -3.89 -6.62 -1.66
C ALA A 190 -3.42 -7.49 -0.48
N TRP A 191 -3.13 -6.90 0.68
CA TRP A 191 -2.85 -7.63 1.92
C TRP A 191 -4.02 -8.48 2.38
N LEU A 192 -5.23 -7.91 2.44
CA LEU A 192 -6.42 -8.65 2.87
C LEU A 192 -6.75 -9.81 1.91
N THR A 193 -6.53 -9.61 0.61
CA THR A 193 -6.69 -10.65 -0.41
C THR A 193 -5.66 -11.76 -0.22
N ALA A 194 -4.41 -11.42 0.10
CA ALA A 194 -3.37 -12.41 0.38
C ALA A 194 -3.67 -13.29 1.60
N ILE A 195 -4.23 -12.68 2.65
CA ILE A 195 -4.69 -13.37 3.85
C ILE A 195 -5.87 -14.28 3.53
N ALA A 196 -6.83 -13.82 2.72
CA ALA A 196 -8.07 -14.53 2.45
C ALA A 196 -7.98 -15.61 1.36
N ASP A 197 -7.01 -15.53 0.43
CA ASP A 197 -6.95 -16.38 -0.74
C ASP A 197 -5.55 -16.95 -1.01
N GLU A 198 -5.47 -18.29 -0.98
CA GLU A 198 -4.23 -19.04 -1.15
C GLU A 198 -3.59 -18.91 -2.53
N ARG A 199 -4.37 -18.53 -3.55
CA ARG A 199 -3.85 -18.28 -4.90
C ARG A 199 -2.86 -17.11 -4.91
N VAL A 200 -2.92 -16.19 -3.95
CA VAL A 200 -1.93 -15.13 -3.82
C VAL A 200 -0.68 -15.68 -3.14
N ASN A 201 0.45 -15.68 -3.86
CA ASN A 201 1.71 -16.25 -3.36
C ASN A 201 2.80 -15.18 -3.14
N ALA A 202 2.53 -13.93 -3.50
CA ALA A 202 3.36 -12.79 -3.14
C ALA A 202 2.56 -11.48 -3.15
N VAL A 203 3.05 -10.47 -2.43
CA VAL A 203 2.48 -9.11 -2.41
C VAL A 203 3.53 -8.05 -2.72
N VAL A 204 3.14 -7.03 -3.50
CA VAL A 204 3.94 -5.83 -3.74
C VAL A 204 3.09 -4.60 -3.40
N PRO A 205 2.92 -4.27 -2.11
CA PRO A 205 2.12 -3.12 -1.70
C PRO A 205 2.89 -1.81 -1.86
N PHE A 206 2.21 -0.77 -2.34
CA PHE A 206 2.74 0.59 -2.44
C PHE A 206 2.02 1.54 -1.49
N VAL A 207 2.78 2.34 -0.73
CA VAL A 207 2.30 3.41 0.19
C VAL A 207 1.13 2.99 1.08
N ILE A 208 1.32 1.92 1.86
CA ILE A 208 0.34 1.51 2.89
C ILE A 208 1.05 1.17 4.20
N ASP A 209 1.76 2.18 4.71
CA ASP A 209 2.69 2.04 5.82
C ASP A 209 1.97 2.13 7.17
N ILE A 210 1.02 1.22 7.41
CA ILE A 210 0.06 1.27 8.53
C ILE A 210 -0.25 -0.09 9.18
N LEU A 211 0.54 -1.12 8.87
CA LEU A 211 0.44 -2.42 9.55
C LEU A 211 0.81 -2.26 11.03
N GLY A 212 0.10 -2.96 11.93
CA GLY A 212 0.23 -2.69 13.37
C GLY A 212 -0.40 -1.34 13.72
N SER A 213 -1.64 -1.14 13.28
CA SER A 213 -2.28 0.16 13.19
C SER A 213 -2.44 0.83 14.57
N ASP A 214 -2.57 0.06 15.64
CA ASP A 214 -2.63 0.56 17.02
C ASP A 214 -1.40 1.42 17.37
N LYS A 215 -0.20 0.88 17.12
CA LYS A 215 1.07 1.56 17.38
C LYS A 215 1.35 2.63 16.35
N VAL A 216 1.03 2.40 15.08
CA VAL A 216 1.25 3.37 14.00
C VAL A 216 0.39 4.63 14.20
N PHE A 217 -0.87 4.51 14.60
CA PHE A 217 -1.71 5.68 14.87
C PHE A 217 -1.18 6.48 16.07
N GLU A 218 -0.78 5.82 17.15
CA GLU A 218 -0.20 6.50 18.30
C GLU A 218 1.13 7.18 17.93
N HIS A 219 1.99 6.51 17.18
CA HIS A 219 3.25 7.06 16.71
C HIS A 219 3.04 8.29 15.78
N THR A 220 2.06 8.20 14.87
CA THR A 220 1.67 9.32 13.99
C THR A 220 1.21 10.51 14.83
N PHE A 221 0.31 10.26 15.78
CA PHE A 221 -0.22 11.29 16.68
C PHE A 221 0.89 12.03 17.45
N GLN A 222 1.83 11.30 18.04
CA GLN A 222 2.96 11.88 18.77
C GLN A 222 3.93 12.61 17.84
N THR A 223 4.18 12.06 16.64
CA THR A 223 5.08 12.65 15.63
C THR A 223 4.64 14.06 15.21
N PHE A 224 3.34 14.26 15.07
CA PHE A 224 2.78 15.57 14.72
C PHE A 224 2.44 16.42 15.95
N GLY A 225 3.05 16.15 17.11
CA GLY A 225 2.85 16.98 18.31
C GLY A 225 1.41 16.93 18.82
N LYS A 226 0.82 15.74 18.88
CA LYS A 226 -0.59 15.47 19.24
C LYS A 226 -1.58 16.04 18.23
N ASN A 227 -1.24 16.00 16.95
CA ASN A 227 -2.11 16.36 15.83
C ASN A 227 -2.07 15.25 14.79
N TRP A 228 -2.86 15.40 13.73
CA TRP A 228 -2.92 14.46 12.61
C TRP A 228 -2.50 15.14 11.31
N PRO A 229 -1.83 14.44 10.38
CA PRO A 229 -1.54 15.03 9.07
C PRO A 229 -2.86 15.31 8.33
N LEU A 230 -2.89 16.36 7.52
CA LEU A 230 -4.11 16.79 6.81
C LEU A 230 -4.75 15.66 5.96
N ALA A 231 -3.95 14.72 5.45
CA ALA A 231 -4.44 13.60 4.66
C ALA A 231 -5.45 12.72 5.43
N PHE A 232 -5.40 12.72 6.77
CA PHE A 232 -6.37 12.03 7.62
C PHE A 232 -7.73 12.76 7.76
N TYR A 233 -7.97 13.83 7.00
CA TYR A 233 -9.15 14.67 7.11
C TYR A 233 -10.48 13.90 7.10
N ASP A 234 -10.66 12.93 6.19
CA ASP A 234 -11.92 12.17 6.12
C ASP A 234 -12.14 11.33 7.39
N TYR A 235 -11.09 10.66 7.88
CA TYR A 235 -11.13 9.86 9.12
C TYR A 235 -11.34 10.74 10.36
N HIS A 236 -10.78 11.95 10.36
CA HIS A 236 -10.99 12.95 11.40
C HIS A 236 -12.43 13.48 11.38
N ARG A 237 -12.98 13.78 10.20
CA ARG A 237 -14.36 14.29 10.02
C ARG A 237 -15.41 13.27 10.45
N GLU A 238 -15.16 11.99 10.18
CA GLU A 238 -16.06 10.88 10.55
C GLU A 238 -15.81 10.36 11.98
N GLU A 239 -15.00 11.07 12.78
CA GLU A 239 -14.64 10.75 14.18
C GLU A 239 -13.98 9.37 14.40
N VAL A 240 -13.44 8.77 13.34
CA VAL A 240 -12.81 7.45 13.40
C VAL A 240 -11.57 7.48 14.28
N ILE A 241 -10.73 8.49 14.09
CA ILE A 241 -9.45 8.66 14.79
C ILE A 241 -9.67 8.93 16.28
N GLN A 242 -10.69 9.70 16.63
CA GLN A 242 -11.06 10.00 18.00
C GLN A 242 -11.57 8.75 18.73
N ARG A 243 -12.04 7.75 17.98
CA ARG A 243 -12.50 6.46 18.49
C ARG A 243 -11.43 5.36 18.43
N ARG A 244 -10.17 5.67 18.07
CA ARG A 244 -9.07 4.70 17.90
C ARG A 244 -8.79 3.82 19.12
N HIS A 245 -9.12 4.30 20.32
CA HIS A 245 -8.94 3.56 21.57
C HIS A 245 -10.21 2.82 22.05
N SER A 246 -11.30 2.87 21.27
CA SER A 246 -12.55 2.18 21.63
C SER A 246 -12.49 0.69 21.32
N GLU A 247 -13.25 -0.11 22.07
CA GLU A 247 -13.40 -1.55 21.81
C GLU A 247 -13.89 -1.84 20.38
N ASN A 248 -14.80 -1.02 19.86
CA ASN A 248 -15.31 -1.19 18.50
C ASN A 248 -14.23 -0.93 17.44
N PHE A 249 -13.28 -0.03 17.72
CA PHE A 249 -12.14 0.17 16.84
C PHE A 249 -11.17 -1.01 16.87
N GLN A 250 -10.94 -1.58 18.05
CA GLN A 250 -10.15 -2.82 18.16
C GLN A 250 -10.82 -3.96 17.37
N LYS A 251 -12.15 -4.11 17.47
CA LYS A 251 -12.91 -5.07 16.65
C LYS A 251 -12.71 -4.83 15.15
N LEU A 252 -12.73 -3.58 14.69
CA LEU A 252 -12.47 -3.24 13.29
C LEU A 252 -11.05 -3.66 12.89
N MET A 253 -10.04 -3.38 13.72
CA MET A 253 -8.65 -3.74 13.43
C MET A 253 -8.41 -5.26 13.37
N THR A 254 -9.25 -6.09 14.02
CA THR A 254 -9.20 -7.55 13.79
C THR A 254 -9.57 -7.97 12.36
N ILE A 255 -10.21 -7.08 11.60
CA ILE A 255 -10.56 -7.27 10.20
C ILE A 255 -9.52 -6.59 9.31
N GLU A 256 -9.21 -5.33 9.61
CA GLU A 256 -8.44 -4.43 8.75
C GLU A 256 -6.94 -4.60 8.86
N ASP A 257 -6.36 -4.77 10.06
CA ASP A 257 -4.90 -4.75 10.21
C ASP A 257 -4.30 -6.09 9.77
N PRO A 258 -3.50 -6.14 8.68
CA PRO A 258 -2.86 -7.38 8.25
C PRO A 258 -1.99 -8.01 9.34
N LEU A 259 -1.37 -7.20 10.20
CA LEU A 259 -0.47 -7.69 11.25
C LEU A 259 -1.22 -8.38 12.39
N ALA A 260 -2.48 -8.05 12.62
CA ALA A 260 -3.33 -8.70 13.62
C ALA A 260 -3.56 -10.20 13.31
N TYR A 261 -3.34 -10.62 12.06
CA TYR A 261 -3.48 -12.03 11.66
C TYR A 261 -2.29 -12.91 12.05
N LEU A 262 -1.16 -12.35 12.52
CA LEU A 262 -0.02 -13.14 13.01
C LEU A 262 -0.38 -14.08 14.16
N ASP A 263 -1.31 -13.67 15.01
CA ASP A 263 -1.74 -14.44 16.18
C ASP A 263 -3.02 -15.26 15.89
N SER A 264 -3.27 -15.57 14.61
CA SER A 264 -4.46 -16.28 14.15
C SER A 264 -4.12 -17.53 13.32
N ALA A 265 -5.13 -18.33 12.98
CA ALA A 265 -4.98 -19.46 12.05
C ALA A 265 -4.50 -19.05 10.64
N TYR A 266 -4.44 -17.75 10.33
CA TYR A 266 -3.99 -17.21 9.06
C TYR A 266 -2.55 -16.69 9.08
N ALA A 267 -1.79 -16.90 10.17
CA ALA A 267 -0.42 -16.42 10.31
C ALA A 267 0.48 -16.82 9.12
N GLU A 268 0.37 -18.06 8.64
CA GLU A 268 1.14 -18.57 7.50
C GLU A 268 0.87 -17.82 6.20
N ARG A 269 -0.29 -17.18 6.06
CA ARG A 269 -0.61 -16.36 4.89
C ARG A 269 0.24 -15.09 4.83
N LEU A 270 0.79 -14.64 5.96
CA LEU A 270 1.74 -13.54 6.00
C LEU A 270 3.18 -13.98 5.66
N SER A 271 3.48 -15.29 5.63
CA SER A 271 4.80 -15.83 5.30
C SER A 271 5.13 -15.78 3.81
N ILE A 272 4.18 -15.41 2.95
CA ILE A 272 4.39 -15.27 1.50
C ILE A 272 5.44 -14.19 1.18
N ALA A 273 6.03 -14.25 -0.03
CA ALA A 273 7.02 -13.27 -0.45
C ALA A 273 6.43 -11.85 -0.52
N LYS A 274 7.19 -10.84 -0.09
CA LYS A 274 6.71 -9.46 -0.05
C LYS A 274 7.79 -8.46 -0.43
N TYR A 275 7.44 -7.47 -1.24
CA TYR A 275 8.30 -6.32 -1.51
C TYR A 275 7.52 -5.05 -1.23
N ILE A 276 7.81 -4.45 -0.08
CA ILE A 276 7.06 -3.31 0.46
C ILE A 276 7.71 -2.03 -0.06
N VAL A 277 6.92 -1.17 -0.69
CA VAL A 277 7.41 0.06 -1.31
C VAL A 277 6.68 1.27 -0.72
N ASN A 278 7.38 2.03 0.13
CA ASN A 278 6.82 3.20 0.82
C ASN A 278 7.45 4.49 0.29
N ALA A 279 6.85 5.63 0.63
CA ALA A 279 7.29 6.95 0.23
C ALA A 279 7.99 7.66 1.41
N SER A 280 9.16 8.27 1.19
CA SER A 280 9.91 8.95 2.27
C SER A 280 9.26 10.25 2.75
N SER A 281 8.37 10.82 1.93
CA SER A 281 7.77 12.14 2.09
C SER A 281 6.24 12.07 1.95
N ASP A 282 5.65 10.94 2.37
CA ASP A 282 4.23 10.58 2.26
C ASP A 282 3.31 11.54 3.02
N ASP A 283 2.12 11.81 2.48
CA ASP A 283 1.16 12.77 3.04
C ASP A 283 0.37 12.21 4.24
N PHE A 284 0.25 10.87 4.33
CA PHE A 284 -0.45 10.13 5.38
C PHE A 284 0.52 9.54 6.40
N PHE A 285 1.53 8.82 5.92
CA PHE A 285 2.32 7.93 6.77
C PHE A 285 3.66 8.55 7.11
N VAL A 286 4.03 8.49 8.40
CA VAL A 286 5.34 8.96 8.83
C VAL A 286 6.41 7.95 8.40
N PRO A 287 7.59 8.41 7.96
CA PRO A 287 8.50 7.58 7.17
C PRO A 287 9.17 6.44 7.95
N ASP A 288 9.13 6.48 9.28
CA ASP A 288 9.68 5.47 10.20
C ASP A 288 8.62 4.48 10.75
N ASN A 289 7.41 4.45 10.17
CA ASN A 289 6.35 3.51 10.56
C ASN A 289 6.77 2.03 10.43
N THR A 290 7.73 1.72 9.56
CA THR A 290 8.25 0.36 9.38
C THR A 290 8.81 -0.26 10.66
N ASP A 291 9.22 0.55 11.63
CA ASP A 291 9.75 0.08 12.93
C ASP A 291 8.71 -0.73 13.74
N PHE A 292 7.41 -0.54 13.46
CA PHE A 292 6.34 -1.21 14.20
C PHE A 292 5.93 -2.58 13.64
N TYR A 293 6.26 -2.88 12.39
CA TYR A 293 5.78 -4.09 11.73
C TYR A 293 6.79 -4.81 10.84
N PHE A 294 7.78 -4.12 10.25
CA PHE A 294 8.58 -4.73 9.18
C PHE A 294 9.31 -5.98 9.68
N ASP A 295 9.97 -5.90 10.83
CA ASP A 295 10.69 -7.04 11.42
C ASP A 295 9.78 -8.17 11.90
N ARG A 296 8.54 -7.85 12.28
CA ARG A 296 7.53 -8.83 12.73
C ARG A 296 6.95 -9.66 11.58
N LEU A 297 6.99 -9.17 10.34
CA LEU A 297 6.47 -9.90 9.19
C LEU A 297 7.32 -11.16 8.90
N PRO A 298 6.73 -12.37 8.84
CA PRO A 298 7.47 -13.60 8.55
C PRO A 298 7.82 -13.72 7.06
N GLY A 299 8.67 -14.69 6.73
CA GLY A 299 8.99 -15.06 5.36
C GLY A 299 9.85 -14.04 4.58
N PRO A 300 10.13 -14.31 3.29
CA PRO A 300 10.98 -13.47 2.46
C PRO A 300 10.38 -12.07 2.27
N LYS A 301 11.13 -11.04 2.67
CA LYS A 301 10.68 -9.64 2.61
C LYS A 301 11.82 -8.71 2.21
N SER A 302 11.47 -7.66 1.47
CA SER A 302 12.37 -6.54 1.17
C SER A 302 11.60 -5.24 1.31
N LEU A 303 12.31 -4.17 1.66
CA LEU A 303 11.78 -2.82 1.79
C LEU A 303 12.42 -1.91 0.73
N ARG A 304 11.62 -1.02 0.15
CA ARG A 304 12.08 0.14 -0.60
C ARG A 304 11.36 1.37 -0.10
N VAL A 305 12.11 2.34 0.38
CA VAL A 305 11.64 3.70 0.65
C VAL A 305 12.01 4.56 -0.55
N ALA A 306 11.01 5.09 -1.25
CA ALA A 306 11.19 5.93 -2.42
C ALA A 306 11.55 7.37 -2.00
N PRO A 307 12.75 7.86 -2.32
CA PRO A 307 13.21 9.19 -1.89
C PRO A 307 12.37 10.30 -2.52
N ASN A 308 12.04 11.31 -1.72
CA ASN A 308 11.29 12.51 -2.13
C ASN A 308 9.92 12.23 -2.76
N SER A 309 9.37 11.04 -2.55
CA SER A 309 8.03 10.70 -3.02
C SER A 309 6.98 11.19 -2.04
N SER A 310 5.96 11.90 -2.51
CA SER A 310 4.69 12.06 -1.80
C SER A 310 3.86 10.78 -1.86
N HIS A 311 2.69 10.77 -1.22
CA HIS A 311 1.77 9.63 -1.30
C HIS A 311 1.36 9.35 -2.75
N GLY A 312 1.08 10.43 -3.51
CA GLY A 312 0.78 10.33 -4.93
C GLY A 312 2.01 10.15 -5.83
N GLY A 313 3.18 10.63 -5.41
CA GLY A 313 4.44 10.54 -6.15
C GLY A 313 4.92 9.11 -6.37
N ILE A 314 4.47 8.16 -5.55
CA ILE A 314 4.96 6.77 -5.58
C ILE A 314 4.71 6.07 -6.92
N ARG A 315 3.72 6.55 -7.70
CA ARG A 315 3.39 6.01 -9.04
C ARG A 315 4.61 5.92 -9.94
N GLN A 316 5.57 6.83 -9.81
CA GLN A 316 6.83 6.84 -10.58
C GLN A 316 7.72 5.61 -10.29
N PHE A 317 7.53 4.95 -9.14
CA PHE A 317 8.33 3.82 -8.68
C PHE A 317 7.65 2.47 -8.90
N VAL A 318 6.37 2.44 -9.27
CA VAL A 318 5.58 1.20 -9.40
C VAL A 318 6.11 0.30 -10.50
N GLU A 319 6.32 0.84 -11.70
CA GLU A 319 6.76 0.05 -12.87
C GLU A 319 8.12 -0.62 -12.62
N SER A 320 9.14 0.16 -12.21
CA SER A 320 10.48 -0.36 -11.94
C SER A 320 10.50 -1.37 -10.79
N SER A 321 9.72 -1.12 -9.73
CA SER A 321 9.64 -2.03 -8.57
C SER A 321 9.00 -3.36 -8.96
N LEU A 322 7.91 -3.35 -9.73
CA LEU A 322 7.26 -4.57 -10.21
C LEU A 322 8.16 -5.35 -11.17
N ILE A 323 8.79 -4.67 -12.14
CA ILE A 323 9.67 -5.34 -13.12
C ILE A 323 10.81 -6.08 -12.41
N THR A 324 11.50 -5.41 -11.49
CA THR A 324 12.71 -5.95 -10.85
C THR A 324 12.39 -7.10 -9.91
N VAL A 325 11.36 -6.97 -9.06
CA VAL A 325 11.00 -8.04 -8.11
C VAL A 325 10.45 -9.28 -8.81
N VAL A 326 9.58 -9.09 -9.82
CA VAL A 326 8.96 -10.22 -10.55
C VAL A 326 10.03 -11.00 -11.32
N ASN A 327 10.95 -10.32 -11.99
CA ASN A 327 12.05 -10.98 -12.68
C ASN A 327 12.91 -11.83 -11.73
N ARG A 328 13.23 -11.33 -10.53
CA ARG A 328 13.99 -12.11 -9.54
C ARG A 328 13.22 -13.34 -9.05
N TRP A 329 11.94 -13.18 -8.72
CA TRP A 329 11.10 -14.31 -8.28
C TRP A 329 10.96 -15.38 -9.36
N GLN A 330 10.75 -15.00 -10.62
CA GLN A 330 10.69 -15.95 -11.74
C GLN A 330 12.00 -16.71 -11.97
N GLN A 331 13.13 -16.05 -11.71
CA GLN A 331 14.47 -16.64 -11.82
C GLN A 331 14.85 -17.48 -10.60
N ASN A 332 13.97 -17.60 -9.59
CA ASN A 332 14.29 -18.15 -8.27
C ASN A 332 15.54 -17.51 -7.64
N ARG A 333 15.81 -16.25 -7.97
CA ARG A 333 16.93 -15.50 -7.40
C ARG A 333 16.48 -14.92 -6.05
N PRO A 334 17.25 -15.11 -4.96
CA PRO A 334 16.95 -14.46 -3.70
C PRO A 334 16.83 -12.94 -3.85
N LEU A 335 15.89 -12.34 -3.10
CA LEU A 335 15.89 -10.89 -2.94
C LEU A 335 17.17 -10.50 -2.21
N PRO A 336 17.89 -9.48 -2.68
CA PRO A 336 19.10 -9.06 -1.99
C PRO A 336 18.73 -8.44 -0.64
N SER A 337 19.62 -8.59 0.33
CA SER A 337 19.44 -8.03 1.67
C SER A 337 20.57 -7.09 2.02
N MET A 338 20.22 -6.04 2.78
CA MET A 338 21.16 -5.13 3.41
C MET A 338 20.92 -5.20 4.92
N THR A 339 21.85 -5.81 5.65
CA THR A 339 21.80 -5.86 7.12
C THR A 339 22.66 -4.76 7.70
N THR A 340 22.21 -4.17 8.80
CA THR A 340 22.90 -3.06 9.46
C THR A 340 23.36 -3.43 10.86
N SER A 341 24.50 -2.90 11.26
CA SER A 341 24.94 -2.88 12.66
C SER A 341 25.32 -1.46 13.06
N THR A 342 24.73 -0.97 14.14
CA THR A 342 24.85 0.44 14.55
C THR A 342 25.65 0.56 15.84
N THR A 343 26.60 1.49 15.86
CA THR A 343 27.29 1.91 17.09
C THR A 343 27.03 3.39 17.33
N THR A 344 26.50 3.72 18.51
CA THR A 344 26.22 5.09 18.92
C THR A 344 27.46 5.72 19.54
N HIS A 345 27.83 6.92 19.10
CA HIS A 345 28.96 7.68 19.61
C HIS A 345 28.56 9.13 19.85
N GLY A 346 28.50 9.57 21.11
CA GLY A 346 28.15 10.95 21.45
C GLY A 346 26.82 11.37 20.81
N THR A 347 26.88 12.32 19.87
CA THR A 347 25.74 12.89 19.15
C THR A 347 25.47 12.25 17.78
N GLY A 348 26.07 11.09 17.48
CA GLY A 348 25.91 10.42 16.18
C GLY A 348 25.84 8.91 16.26
N LYS A 349 25.53 8.29 15.12
CA LYS A 349 25.51 6.84 14.91
C LYS A 349 26.44 6.51 13.75
N SER A 350 27.35 5.56 13.95
CA SER A 350 28.07 4.90 12.86
C SER A 350 27.33 3.63 12.50
N VAL A 351 26.99 3.47 11.21
CA VAL A 351 26.22 2.32 10.72
C VAL A 351 27.08 1.57 9.71
N SER A 352 27.39 0.31 10.03
CA SER A 352 28.02 -0.61 9.09
C SER A 352 26.94 -1.35 8.30
N LEU A 353 27.14 -1.43 6.99
CA LEU A 353 26.27 -2.10 6.04
C LEU A 353 26.95 -3.39 5.57
N GLN A 354 26.18 -4.47 5.53
CA GLN A 354 26.57 -5.73 4.91
C GLN A 354 25.54 -6.12 3.85
N PHE A 355 26.00 -6.33 2.62
CA PHE A 355 25.17 -6.71 1.49
C PHE A 355 25.27 -8.23 1.22
N SER A 356 24.18 -8.85 0.79
CA SER A 356 24.16 -10.26 0.36
C SER A 356 24.80 -10.47 -1.03
N GLU A 357 24.85 -9.42 -1.85
CA GLU A 357 25.50 -9.39 -3.16
C GLU A 357 26.00 -7.96 -3.44
N PRO A 358 26.93 -7.75 -4.38
CA PRO A 358 27.51 -6.42 -4.61
C PRO A 358 26.47 -5.42 -5.16
N PRO A 359 26.25 -4.26 -4.51
CA PRO A 359 25.41 -3.21 -5.06
C PRO A 359 26.14 -2.47 -6.19
N ALA A 360 25.38 -2.01 -7.19
CA ALA A 360 25.87 -1.10 -8.22
C ALA A 360 26.01 0.33 -7.69
N GLN A 361 25.18 0.72 -6.72
CA GLN A 361 25.21 2.03 -6.09
C GLN A 361 24.71 1.93 -4.65
N VAL A 362 25.35 2.69 -3.75
CA VAL A 362 24.88 2.90 -2.38
C VAL A 362 24.68 4.40 -2.15
N THR A 363 23.50 4.78 -1.65
CA THR A 363 23.14 6.18 -1.39
C THR A 363 22.57 6.31 0.01
N GLN A 364 23.08 7.27 0.78
CA GLN A 364 22.45 7.75 2.00
C GLN A 364 21.52 8.91 1.64
N TRP A 365 20.24 8.78 2.00
CA TRP A 365 19.24 9.83 1.83
C TRP A 365 18.98 10.48 3.17
N THR A 366 19.17 11.80 3.29
CA THR A 366 18.97 12.55 4.54
C THR A 366 18.11 13.79 4.32
N ALA A 367 17.02 13.93 5.07
CA ALA A 367 16.26 15.17 5.18
C ALA A 367 16.41 15.75 6.58
N VAL A 368 16.58 17.06 6.70
CA VAL A 368 16.64 17.77 7.98
C VAL A 368 15.50 18.77 8.05
N ASN A 369 14.74 18.75 9.13
CA ASN A 369 13.73 19.75 9.43
C ASN A 369 14.03 20.37 10.81
N PRO A 370 14.48 21.64 10.86
CA PRO A 370 14.90 22.28 12.11
C PRO A 370 13.73 22.65 13.04
N THR A 371 12.48 22.64 12.56
CA THR A 371 11.33 23.15 13.33
C THR A 371 10.32 22.08 13.72
N ALA A 372 10.28 20.94 13.03
CA ALA A 372 9.30 19.89 13.30
C ALA A 372 9.78 18.49 12.88
N ARG A 373 9.19 17.45 13.48
CA ARG A 373 9.34 16.05 13.08
C ARG A 373 8.41 15.71 11.89
N ASP A 374 8.47 16.53 10.84
CA ASP A 374 7.59 16.45 9.66
C ASP A 374 8.44 16.47 8.39
N PHE A 375 8.35 15.42 7.58
CA PHE A 375 9.20 15.22 6.39
C PHE A 375 8.38 15.16 5.09
N ARG A 376 7.13 15.63 5.14
CA ARG A 376 6.19 15.61 4.01
C ARG A 376 6.68 16.45 2.84
N ASP A 377 6.42 15.96 1.64
CA ASP A 377 6.67 16.67 0.37
C ASP A 377 5.91 18.00 0.34
N ALA A 378 4.65 17.97 0.81
CA ALA A 378 3.78 19.14 0.94
C ALA A 378 4.39 20.26 1.80
N CYS A 379 5.32 19.93 2.71
CA CYS A 379 6.03 20.86 3.58
C CYS A 379 7.38 21.34 3.02
N ALA A 380 7.66 21.04 1.75
CA ALA A 380 8.89 21.37 1.05
C ALA A 380 10.17 20.80 1.69
N ILE A 381 10.05 19.71 2.45
CA ILE A 381 11.18 18.99 3.02
C ILE A 381 11.72 17.99 1.99
N ARG A 382 13.04 17.98 1.80
CA ARG A 382 13.72 17.19 0.77
C ARG A 382 14.84 16.35 1.36
N TYR A 383 14.85 15.08 0.99
CA TYR A 383 15.98 14.17 1.21
C TYR A 383 17.07 14.49 0.20
N GLN A 384 18.26 14.80 0.71
CA GLN A 384 19.47 14.99 -0.08
C GLN A 384 20.22 13.66 -0.19
N PRO A 385 20.70 13.30 -1.40
CA PRO A 385 21.52 12.12 -1.59
C PRO A 385 22.98 12.39 -1.23
N LEU A 386 23.60 11.40 -0.59
CA LEU A 386 25.04 11.28 -0.44
C LEU A 386 25.46 9.91 -0.97
N HIS A 387 26.24 9.86 -2.05
CA HIS A 387 26.74 8.60 -2.57
C HIS A 387 27.84 8.04 -1.69
N ILE A 388 27.72 6.77 -1.34
CA ILE A 388 28.64 6.06 -0.47
C ILE A 388 29.49 5.12 -1.31
N THR A 389 30.80 5.21 -1.14
CA THR A 389 31.72 4.23 -1.74
C THR A 389 31.82 3.03 -0.80
N PRO A 390 31.47 1.81 -1.25
CA PRO A 390 31.65 0.61 -0.44
C PRO A 390 33.12 0.43 -0.02
N SER A 391 33.35 0.07 1.24
CA SER A 391 34.70 -0.22 1.77
C SER A 391 35.24 -1.54 1.22
N THR A 392 34.35 -2.48 0.92
CA THR A 392 34.60 -3.71 0.15
C THR A 392 33.43 -3.95 -0.82
N PRO A 393 33.50 -4.91 -1.76
CA PRO A 393 32.37 -5.20 -2.65
C PRO A 393 31.04 -5.52 -1.93
N LEU A 394 31.08 -5.93 -0.66
CA LEU A 394 29.91 -6.33 0.12
C LEU A 394 29.72 -5.52 1.41
N GLN A 395 30.54 -4.49 1.66
CA GLN A 395 30.47 -3.72 2.89
C GLN A 395 30.58 -2.23 2.61
N ALA A 396 29.85 -1.44 3.40
CA ALA A 396 29.98 0.01 3.41
C ALA A 396 29.80 0.51 4.85
N GLN A 397 30.19 1.76 5.10
CA GLN A 397 30.01 2.41 6.38
C GLN A 397 29.50 3.82 6.15
N VAL A 398 28.57 4.25 6.99
CA VAL A 398 27.99 5.59 6.96
C VAL A 398 27.93 6.18 8.36
N HIS A 399 27.87 7.51 8.41
CA HIS A 399 27.72 8.25 9.65
C HIS A 399 26.44 9.06 9.58
N MET A 400 25.67 9.02 10.67
CA MET A 400 24.44 9.77 10.84
C MET A 400 24.62 10.65 12.06
N GLU A 401 24.29 11.93 11.94
CA GLU A 401 24.44 12.91 13.02
C GLU A 401 23.06 13.35 13.50
N ILE A 402 22.93 13.58 14.81
CA ILE A 402 21.78 14.31 15.36
C ILE A 402 21.95 15.77 14.96
N PRO A 403 20.95 16.38 14.29
CA PRO A 403 21.04 17.79 13.91
C PRO A 403 21.08 18.69 15.15
N GLU A 404 21.76 19.84 15.07
CA GLU A 404 21.82 20.80 16.17
C GLU A 404 20.43 21.29 16.61
N GLN A 405 19.47 21.34 15.68
CA GLN A 405 18.08 21.72 15.90
C GLN A 405 17.13 20.82 15.10
N GLY A 406 15.97 20.52 15.70
CA GLY A 406 14.91 19.76 15.05
C GLY A 406 15.24 18.29 14.87
N TRP A 407 14.88 17.72 13.71
CA TRP A 407 14.97 16.30 13.41
C TRP A 407 15.58 16.04 12.03
N ALA A 408 16.30 14.93 11.92
CA ALA A 408 16.83 14.40 10.67
C ALA A 408 16.27 13.00 10.40
N ALA A 409 15.68 12.80 9.22
CA ALA A 409 15.24 11.50 8.74
C ALA A 409 16.28 10.96 7.75
N THR A 410 16.80 9.76 8.01
CA THR A 410 17.86 9.13 7.21
C THR A 410 17.52 7.70 6.86
N PHE A 411 17.76 7.29 5.61
CA PHE A 411 17.77 5.89 5.21
C PHE A 411 18.86 5.62 4.19
N LEU A 412 19.23 4.34 4.07
CA LEU A 412 20.27 3.88 3.17
C LEU A 412 19.61 3.10 2.05
N GLU A 413 20.07 3.31 0.83
CA GLU A 413 19.56 2.69 -0.40
C GLU A 413 20.70 1.98 -1.12
N ALA A 414 20.47 0.72 -1.48
CA ALA A 414 21.35 -0.08 -2.32
C ALA A 414 20.61 -0.45 -3.60
N THR A 415 21.15 -0.02 -4.75
CA THR A 415 20.66 -0.38 -6.08
C THR A 415 21.55 -1.46 -6.68
N PHE A 416 20.97 -2.55 -7.16
CA PHE A 416 21.69 -3.70 -7.71
C PHE A 416 21.76 -3.64 -9.23
N ALA A 417 22.63 -4.47 -9.83
CA ALA A 417 22.91 -4.44 -11.27
C ALA A 417 21.68 -4.67 -12.17
N ASP A 418 20.64 -5.33 -11.66
CA ASP A 418 19.38 -5.55 -12.37
C ASP A 418 18.33 -4.46 -12.10
N GLY A 419 18.70 -3.41 -11.39
CA GLY A 419 17.82 -2.29 -11.00
C GLY A 419 16.99 -2.56 -9.74
N PHE A 420 17.09 -3.74 -9.10
CA PHE A 420 16.41 -3.98 -7.83
C PHE A 420 16.95 -3.02 -6.77
N VAL A 421 16.08 -2.54 -5.87
CA VAL A 421 16.43 -1.57 -4.83
C VAL A 421 16.06 -2.15 -3.46
N VAL A 422 16.99 -2.04 -2.51
CA VAL A 422 16.75 -2.33 -1.09
C VAL A 422 17.04 -1.09 -0.30
N THR A 423 16.19 -0.77 0.67
CA THR A 423 16.48 0.27 1.66
C THR A 423 16.48 -0.30 3.07
N THR A 424 17.16 0.40 3.98
CA THR A 424 16.88 0.26 5.41
C THR A 424 15.52 0.89 5.74
N PRO A 425 14.94 0.58 6.90
CA PRO A 425 13.97 1.48 7.56
C PRO A 425 14.53 2.90 7.66
N VAL A 426 13.62 3.89 7.68
CA VAL A 426 14.00 5.29 7.93
C VAL A 426 14.25 5.47 9.42
N GLN A 427 15.39 6.04 9.77
CA GLN A 427 15.72 6.42 11.14
C GLN A 427 15.55 7.92 11.31
N ILE A 428 14.78 8.33 12.32
CA ILE A 428 14.62 9.74 12.69
C ILE A 428 15.38 10.02 13.98
N MET A 429 16.26 11.02 13.92
CA MET A 429 17.06 11.47 15.07
C MET A 429 16.86 12.97 15.32
N PRO A 430 16.76 13.41 16.59
CA PRO A 430 16.70 12.58 17.80
C PRO A 430 15.38 11.80 17.91
N GLU A 431 15.36 10.76 18.74
CA GLU A 431 14.22 9.81 18.83
C GLU A 431 13.03 10.33 19.65
N HIS A 432 13.11 11.52 20.25
CA HIS A 432 12.01 12.09 21.03
C HIS A 432 10.95 12.76 20.13
N TYR A 433 9.70 12.77 20.60
CA TYR A 433 8.59 13.44 19.91
C TYR A 433 8.56 14.95 20.18
N PRO A 434 8.07 15.75 19.24
CA PRO A 434 7.82 17.17 19.46
C PRO A 434 6.70 17.38 20.49
N THR A 435 6.75 18.50 21.22
CA THR A 435 5.70 18.89 22.18
C THR A 435 4.64 19.82 21.58
N ALA A 436 4.81 20.25 20.34
CA ALA A 436 3.93 21.16 19.61
C ALA A 436 3.70 20.67 18.18
N ALA A 437 2.56 21.04 17.60
CA ALA A 437 2.25 20.74 16.21
C ALA A 437 3.26 21.42 15.27
N PRO A 438 3.57 20.82 14.09
CA PRO A 438 4.39 21.46 13.08
C PRO A 438 3.82 22.82 12.67
N PRO A 439 4.68 23.79 12.31
CA PRO A 439 4.23 25.06 11.78
C PRO A 439 3.48 24.85 10.46
N GLU A 440 2.40 25.58 10.26
CA GLU A 440 1.68 25.58 8.99
C GLU A 440 2.48 26.33 7.92
N ASN A 441 2.63 25.74 6.74
CA ASN A 441 3.33 26.34 5.60
C ASN A 441 2.52 26.14 4.31
N GLY A 442 1.43 26.89 4.18
CA GLY A 442 0.53 26.82 3.03
C GLY A 442 -0.63 25.84 3.21
N PRO A 443 -1.47 25.66 2.17
CA PRO A 443 -2.75 24.98 2.30
C PRO A 443 -2.64 23.47 2.55
N THR A 444 -1.53 22.85 2.16
CA THR A 444 -1.30 21.40 2.22
C THR A 444 -0.34 21.00 3.34
N CYS A 445 0.65 21.84 3.69
CA CYS A 445 1.50 21.63 4.87
C CYS A 445 0.82 22.19 6.12
N LYS A 446 -0.15 21.44 6.63
CA LYS A 446 -0.77 21.69 7.93
C LYS A 446 -1.20 20.39 8.58
N THR A 447 -1.62 20.50 9.83
CA THR A 447 -2.13 19.38 10.63
C THR A 447 -3.54 19.68 11.12
N LEU A 448 -4.21 18.63 11.58
CA LEU A 448 -5.53 18.68 12.19
C LEU A 448 -5.34 18.50 13.70
N PRO A 449 -5.85 19.41 14.55
CA PRO A 449 -5.78 19.21 15.99
C PRO A 449 -6.59 17.97 16.39
N ASP A 450 -6.15 17.23 17.41
CA ASP A 450 -7.02 16.22 18.02
C ASP A 450 -8.23 16.96 18.58
N LEU A 451 -9.42 16.68 18.05
CA LEU A 451 -10.66 17.06 18.71
C LEU A 451 -10.78 16.23 19.99
N ALA A 452 -10.13 16.68 21.07
CA ALA A 452 -10.49 16.23 22.40
C ALA A 452 -11.97 16.60 22.58
N LYS A 453 -12.83 15.60 22.78
CA LYS A 453 -14.22 15.86 23.20
C LYS A 453 -14.17 16.84 24.37
N ARG A 454 -14.73 18.03 24.18
CA ARG A 454 -15.16 18.86 25.31
C ARG A 454 -16.34 18.20 25.98
#